data_AF-A0A1Q3K7K1-F1
#
_entry.id   AF-A0A1Q3K7K1-F1
#
_cell.length_a   1.000
_cell.length_b   1.000
_cell.length_c   1.000
_cell.angle_alpha   90.00
_cell.angle_beta   90.00
_cell.angle_gamma   90.00
#
_symmetry.space_group_name_H-M   'P 1'
#
loop_
_entity.id
_entity.type
_entity.pdbx_description
1 polymer ?
#
loop_
_entity_poly.entity_id
_entity_poly.type
_entity_poly.pdbx_seq_one_letter_code
_entity_poly.pdbx_strand_id
1 'polypeptide(L)'
;MSGAKYIADTSAFINLLKQHSGLQPLLNATWHYCFITEIELLGKPGITSAEIKIIKELLSTCVKILHTDDITKEAVSIKQQYS
;
A
#
# COMPACT_ATOMS: atom_id res chain seq x y z
N MET A 1 23.24 7.12 5.02
CA MET A 1 21.97 7.43 4.33
C MET A 1 21.82 6.49 3.13
N SER A 2 21.26 5.31 3.37
CA SER A 2 20.78 4.39 2.32
C SER A 2 19.39 3.99 2.78
N GLY A 3 18.41 4.86 2.55
CA GLY A 3 17.03 4.59 2.92
C GLY A 3 16.43 3.67 1.88
N ALA A 4 16.38 2.37 2.16
CA ALA A 4 15.62 1.45 1.32
C ALA A 4 14.16 1.95 1.28
N LYS A 5 13.66 2.23 0.07
CA LYS A 5 12.30 2.68 -0.17
C LYS A 5 11.50 1.46 -0.63
N TYR A 6 10.45 1.14 0.10
CA TYR A 6 9.58 0.02 -0.22
C TYR A 6 8.27 0.54 -0.79
N ILE A 7 7.75 -0.14 -1.82
CA ILE A 7 6.38 0.01 -2.27
C ILE A 7 5.64 -1.24 -1.79
N ALA A 8 4.58 -1.05 -1.04
CA ALA A 8 3.80 -2.11 -0.46
C ALA A 8 2.46 -2.27 -1.17
N ASP A 9 2.08 -3.52 -1.37
CA ASP A 9 0.78 -3.90 -1.85
C ASP A 9 -0.23 -4.00 -0.68
N THR A 10 -1.49 -4.21 -1.03
CA THR A 10 -2.57 -4.36 -0.06
C THR A 10 -2.35 -5.53 0.89
N SER A 11 -1.77 -6.63 0.41
CA SER A 11 -1.51 -7.80 1.24
C SER A 11 -0.49 -7.52 2.35
N ALA A 12 0.55 -6.73 2.08
CA ALA A 12 1.52 -6.30 3.08
C ALA A 12 0.86 -5.48 4.18
N PHE A 13 -0.03 -4.53 3.85
CA PHE A 13 -0.78 -3.76 4.85
C PHE A 13 -1.72 -4.65 5.69
N ILE A 14 -2.41 -5.61 5.07
CA ILE A 14 -3.26 -6.57 5.80
C ILE A 14 -2.40 -7.38 6.79
N ASN A 15 -1.21 -7.81 6.37
CA ASN A 15 -0.32 -8.58 7.22
C ASN A 15 0.25 -7.76 8.38
N LEU A 16 0.56 -6.48 8.16
CA LEU A 16 0.94 -5.53 9.22
C LEU A 16 -0.19 -5.37 10.25
N LEU A 17 -1.42 -5.14 9.79
CA LEU A 17 -2.59 -4.96 10.67
C LEU A 17 -2.89 -6.21 11.51
N LYS A 18 -2.59 -7.40 10.99
CA LYS A 18 -2.72 -8.68 11.70
C LYS A 18 -1.53 -9.01 12.61
N GLN A 19 -0.55 -8.11 12.74
CA GLN A 19 0.66 -8.27 13.56
C GLN A 19 1.49 -9.52 13.18
N HIS A 20 1.52 -9.89 11.90
CA HIS A 20 2.38 -10.99 11.47
C HIS A 20 3.86 -10.62 11.63
N SER A 21 4.61 -11.48 12.31
CA SER A 21 6.02 -11.25 12.72
C SER A 21 6.99 -11.03 11.56
N GLY A 22 6.65 -11.50 10.35
CA GLY A 22 7.50 -11.39 9.16
C GLY A 22 7.79 -9.95 8.69
N LEU A 23 6.96 -8.97 9.08
CA LEU A 23 7.12 -7.57 8.68
C LEU A 23 7.74 -6.68 9.77
N GLN A 24 8.03 -7.23 10.96
CA GLN A 24 8.67 -6.50 12.05
C GLN A 24 9.99 -5.81 11.65
N PRO A 25 10.88 -6.43 10.85
CA PRO A 25 12.13 -5.78 10.44
C PRO A 25 11.92 -4.54 9.57
N LEU A 26 10.74 -4.39 8.96
CA LEU A 26 10.42 -3.33 8.01
C LEU A 26 9.64 -2.16 8.67
N LEU A 27 9.30 -2.25 9.95
CA LEU A 27 8.51 -1.22 10.65
C LEU A 27 9.18 0.16 10.69
N ASN A 28 10.52 0.20 10.67
CA ASN A 28 11.30 1.45 10.68
C ASN A 28 11.61 1.98 9.28
N ALA A 29 11.15 1.32 8.21
CA ALA A 29 11.41 1.73 6.84
C ALA A 29 10.44 2.84 6.38
N THR A 30 10.77 3.51 5.28
CA THR A 30 9.81 4.40 4.61
C THR A 30 8.98 3.59 3.61
N TRP A 31 7.68 3.49 3.89
CA TRP A 31 6.73 2.77 3.07
C TRP A 31 6.04 3.71 2.08
N HIS A 32 5.87 3.23 0.86
CA HIS A 32 5.06 3.87 -0.16
C HIS A 32 3.90 2.94 -0.51
N TYR A 33 2.76 3.51 -0.87
CA TYR A 33 1.60 2.75 -1.35
C TYR A 33 0.97 3.47 -2.54
N CYS A 34 0.41 2.72 -3.48
CA CYS A 34 -0.31 3.32 -4.59
C CYS A 34 -1.75 3.66 -4.19
N PHE A 35 -2.37 4.61 -4.90
CA PHE A 35 -3.77 4.99 -4.66
C PHE A 35 -4.75 3.80 -4.74
N ILE A 36 -4.44 2.75 -5.51
CA ILE A 36 -5.27 1.54 -5.62
C ILE A 36 -5.31 0.81 -4.28
N THR A 37 -4.18 0.69 -3.58
CA THR A 37 -4.11 0.06 -2.25
C THR A 37 -5.02 0.74 -1.23
N GLU A 38 -5.11 2.06 -1.25
CA GLU A 38 -6.05 2.78 -0.38
C GLU A 38 -7.50 2.47 -0.72
N ILE A 39 -7.84 2.41 -2.01
CA ILE A 39 -9.18 2.02 -2.48
C ILE A 39 -9.51 0.60 -2.01
N GLU A 40 -8.57 -0.35 -2.14
CA GLU A 40 -8.79 -1.74 -1.74
C GLU A 40 -8.94 -1.89 -0.22
N LEU A 41 -8.12 -1.19 0.57
CA LEU A 41 -8.20 -1.24 2.04
C LEU A 41 -9.48 -0.59 2.57
N LEU A 42 -9.83 0.60 2.08
CA LEU A 42 -11.01 1.35 2.56
C LEU A 42 -12.31 0.88 1.91
N GLY A 43 -12.25 0.28 0.73
CA GLY A 43 -13.38 -0.26 -0.01
C GLY A 43 -13.81 -1.67 0.42
N LYS A 44 -13.14 -2.26 1.43
CA LYS A 44 -13.48 -3.59 1.97
C LYS A 44 -14.96 -3.65 2.39
N PRO A 45 -15.75 -4.60 1.86
CA PRO A 45 -17.15 -4.77 2.27
C PRO A 45 -17.28 -5.04 3.78
N GLY A 46 -18.22 -4.35 4.43
CA GLY A 46 -18.47 -4.51 5.87
C GLY A 46 -17.41 -3.89 6.78
N ILE A 47 -16.54 -3.02 6.25
CA ILE A 47 -15.54 -2.32 7.06
C ILE A 47 -16.19 -1.44 8.13
N THR A 48 -15.69 -1.56 9.36
CA THR A 48 -16.18 -0.78 10.50
C THR A 48 -15.51 0.60 10.57
N SER A 49 -16.15 1.57 11.23
CA SER A 49 -15.55 2.89 11.48
C SER A 49 -14.23 2.81 12.26
N ALA A 50 -14.08 1.80 13.13
CA ALA A 50 -12.85 1.54 13.86
C ALA A 50 -11.73 1.06 12.92
N GLU A 51 -12.01 0.11 12.01
CA GLU A 51 -11.04 -0.33 11.00
C GLU A 51 -10.63 0.81 10.07
N ILE A 52 -11.57 1.64 9.61
CA ILE A 52 -11.27 2.82 8.79
C ILE A 52 -10.28 3.73 9.49
N LYS A 53 -10.51 4.02 10.78
CA LYS A 53 -9.64 4.89 11.57
C LYS A 53 -8.22 4.31 11.65
N ILE A 54 -8.09 3.04 11.99
CA ILE A 54 -6.79 2.35 12.10
C ILE A 54 -6.06 2.36 10.75
N ILE A 55 -6.76 2.06 9.65
CA ILE A 55 -6.16 2.06 8.30
C ILE A 55 -5.67 3.47 7.94
N LYS A 56 -6.47 4.51 8.19
CA LYS A 56 -6.06 5.89 7.91
C LYS A 56 -4.86 6.32 8.74
N GLU A 57 -4.81 5.95 10.01
CA GLU A 57 -3.65 6.20 10.87
C GLU A 57 -2.40 5.50 10.33
N LEU A 58 -2.51 4.24 9.91
CA LEU A 58 -1.39 3.51 9.29
C LEU A 58 -0.92 4.20 8.00
N LEU A 59 -1.84 4.47 7.07
CA LEU A 59 -1.51 5.11 5.78
C LEU A 59 -0.93 6.51 5.96
N SER A 60 -1.28 7.25 7.03
CA SER A 60 -0.74 8.58 7.31
C SER A 60 0.77 8.58 7.60
N THR A 61 1.34 7.43 7.97
CA THR A 61 2.78 7.26 8.19
C THR A 61 3.54 6.89 6.91
N CYS A 62 2.81 6.66 5.81
CA CYS A 62 3.35 6.21 4.53
C CYS A 62 3.29 7.32 3.47
N VAL A 63 4.07 7.17 2.39
CA VAL A 63 4.06 8.08 1.24
C VAL A 63 3.09 7.55 0.18
N LYS A 64 2.02 8.30 -0.10
CA LYS A 64 1.07 7.95 -1.16
C LYS A 64 1.64 8.26 -2.54
N ILE A 65 1.62 7.26 -3.43
CA ILE A 65 1.89 7.42 -4.86
C ILE A 65 0.56 7.67 -5.57
N LEU A 66 0.43 8.86 -6.14
CA LEU A 66 -0.76 9.27 -6.87
C LEU A 66 -0.78 8.66 -8.28
N HIS A 67 -2.00 8.53 -8.82
CA HIS A 67 -2.19 8.16 -10.21
C HIS A 67 -1.68 9.28 -11.14
N THR A 68 -0.99 8.90 -12.20
CA THR A 68 -0.60 9.79 -13.30
C THR A 68 -0.78 9.06 -14.63
N ASP A 69 -0.93 9.82 -15.72
CA ASP A 69 -1.04 9.24 -17.06
C ASP A 69 0.19 8.40 -17.44
N ASP A 70 1.37 8.76 -16.94
CA ASP A 70 2.60 8.01 -17.22
C ASP A 70 2.63 6.66 -16.50
N ILE A 71 2.12 6.59 -15.27
CA ILE A 71 1.92 5.30 -14.58
C ILE A 71 0.94 4.42 -15.37
N THR A 72 -0.12 5.01 -15.93
CA THR A 72 -1.09 4.27 -16.76
C THR A 72 -0.44 3.70 -18.02
N LYS A 73 0.32 4.52 -18.75
CA LYS A 73 1.03 4.08 -19.96
C LYS A 73 1.97 2.92 -19.66
N GLU A 74 2.75 3.03 -18.59
CA GLU A 74 3.70 1.98 -18.19
C GLU A 74 2.97 0.69 -17.78
N ALA A 75 1.93 0.80 -16.95
CA ALA A 75 1.14 -0.35 -16.52
C ALA A 75 0.47 -1.08 -17.71
N VAL A 76 -0.04 -0.33 -18.70
CA VAL A 76 -0.61 -0.90 -19.94
C VAL A 76 0.48 -1.59 -20.75
N SER A 77 1.65 -0.97 -20.92
CA SER A 77 2.79 -1.56 -21.64
C SER A 77 3.21 -2.89 -21.01
N ILE A 78 3.40 -2.92 -19.69
CA ILE A 78 3.72 -4.14 -18.95
C ILE A 78 2.62 -5.21 -19.16
N LYS A 79 1.35 -4.82 -19.08
CA LYS A 79 0.24 -5.77 -19.25
C LYS A 79 0.22 -6.38 -20.64
N GLN A 80 0.50 -5.60 -21.68
CA GLN A 80 0.57 -6.08 -23.06
C GLN A 80 1.75 -7.04 -23.31
N GLN A 81 2.84 -6.88 -22.57
CA GLN A 81 4.04 -7.72 -22.72
C GLN A 81 3.92 -9.07 -22.00
N TYR A 82 3.18 -9.12 -20.89
CA TYR A 82 3.19 -10.27 -19.97
C TYR A 82 1.79 -10.87 -19.73
N SER A 83 0.81 -10.65 -20.62
CA SER A 83 -0.52 -11.28 -20.59
C SER A 83 -0.99 -11.65 -21.99
#